data_AF-A0A9E6DQ28-F1
#
_entry.id   AF-A0A9E6DQ28-F1
#
_cell.length_a   1.000
_cell.length_b   1.000
_cell.length_c   1.000
_cell.angle_alpha   90.00
_cell.angle_beta   90.00
_cell.angle_gamma   90.00
#
_symmetry.space_group_name_H-M   'P 1'
#
loop_
_entity.id
_entity.type
_entity.pdbx_description
1 polymer ?
#
loop_
_entity_poly.entity_id
_entity_poly.type
_entity_poly.pdbx_seq_one_letter_code
_entity_poly.pdbx_strand_id
1 'polypeptide(L)'
;MPPIQSVLTAAQMRDIETSAMRSGAVSGLALMEVAARGVVTTTLRHWPEFAITPGRAAILCGPGNNGGDGYAIARLLFDKGWQVTVYATGASGTPDAKVNRSAWSELSDIHDLERFPTDQSDLAAFDIVFDALLGNGLTRPFERYGAQQAALAEAQLSDLGPRVVAIDVPSGLCADSGRVLGADGANLRDSIHADLTVTFETLCPGHLLADGPEVCGTVRVVPLGRAVSDARDMLSGPTIAARIFSPKLENLRKSPNAHKYSHGHVAVLTGGLGRTGAARLSARAALRTGAGAVTLAAPPDAMTEVACHITSEMVRVIDSPQDLSAMLADPRFRVAVFGPGGGTSPREAEILAALLDRNIATVLDADALTLLAGSPELQKLLHDKCVLTPHDGEFARLCPDIA
;
A
#
# COMPACT_ATOMS: atom_id res chain seq x y z
N MET A 1 -3.15 -11.60 -11.78
CA MET A 1 -2.54 -11.39 -10.45
C MET A 1 -3.32 -12.20 -9.44
N PRO A 2 -2.68 -12.77 -8.40
CA PRO A 2 -3.41 -13.41 -7.32
C PRO A 2 -4.35 -12.38 -6.65
N PRO A 3 -5.51 -12.80 -6.13
CA PRO A 3 -6.50 -11.87 -5.55
C PRO A 3 -5.95 -11.13 -4.32
N ILE A 4 -4.94 -11.71 -3.69
CA ILE A 4 -4.24 -11.22 -2.51
C ILE A 4 -2.74 -11.36 -2.78
N GLN A 5 -1.97 -10.30 -2.54
CA GLN A 5 -0.51 -10.30 -2.54
C GLN A 5 -0.02 -9.99 -1.14
N SER A 6 0.88 -10.81 -0.61
CA SER A 6 1.53 -10.56 0.68
C SER A 6 2.39 -9.30 0.62
N VAL A 7 2.36 -8.51 1.69
CA VAL A 7 3.20 -7.33 1.91
C VAL A 7 4.04 -7.61 3.14
N LEU A 8 5.36 -7.57 3.01
CA LEU A 8 6.29 -8.04 4.04
C LEU A 8 7.14 -6.92 4.61
N THR A 9 7.36 -6.92 5.92
CA THR A 9 8.25 -5.94 6.56
C THR A 9 9.71 -6.16 6.16
N ALA A 10 10.55 -5.14 6.32
CA ALA A 10 11.99 -5.24 6.10
C ALA A 10 12.63 -6.35 6.95
N ALA A 11 12.13 -6.58 8.17
CA ALA A 11 12.56 -7.69 9.01
C ALA A 11 12.22 -9.06 8.40
N GLN A 12 10.97 -9.24 7.95
CA GLN A 12 10.52 -10.48 7.31
C GLN A 12 11.30 -10.77 6.03
N MET A 13 11.53 -9.75 5.19
CA MET A 13 12.34 -9.87 3.98
C MET A 13 13.77 -10.34 4.28
N ARG A 14 14.43 -9.74 5.28
CA ARG A 14 15.78 -10.16 5.71
C ARG A 14 15.80 -11.60 6.24
N ASP A 15 14.77 -12.01 6.98
CA ASP A 15 14.69 -13.39 7.49
C ASP A 15 14.52 -14.41 6.35
N ILE A 16 13.74 -14.06 5.33
CA ILE A 16 13.56 -14.88 4.13
C ILE A 16 14.88 -15.04 3.37
N GLU A 17 15.57 -13.94 3.06
CA GLU A 17 16.86 -13.98 2.37
C GLU A 17 17.91 -14.75 3.19
N THR A 18 17.96 -14.52 4.50
CA THR A 18 18.86 -15.23 5.41
C THR A 18 18.57 -16.72 5.45
N SER A 19 17.30 -17.11 5.47
CA SER A 19 16.88 -18.52 5.42
C SER A 19 17.29 -19.17 4.10
N ALA A 20 17.06 -18.48 2.97
CA ALA A 20 17.48 -18.94 1.65
C ALA A 20 19.01 -19.14 1.57
N MET A 21 19.79 -18.20 2.10
CA MET A 21 21.25 -18.32 2.15
C MET A 21 21.73 -19.45 3.08
N ARG A 22 21.12 -19.61 4.25
CA ARG A 22 21.46 -20.67 5.23
C ARG A 22 21.17 -22.08 4.68
N SER A 23 20.21 -22.22 3.77
CA SER A 23 19.95 -23.49 3.10
C SER A 23 21.10 -23.96 2.20
N GLY A 24 22.02 -23.07 1.83
CA GLY A 24 23.09 -23.32 0.88
C GLY A 24 22.66 -23.29 -0.59
N ALA A 25 21.37 -23.02 -0.87
CA ALA A 25 20.85 -22.99 -2.24
C ALA A 25 21.25 -21.73 -3.03
N VAL A 26 21.61 -20.64 -2.35
CA VAL A 26 22.00 -19.37 -2.97
C VAL A 26 22.95 -18.58 -2.05
N SER A 27 23.86 -17.80 -2.62
CA SER A 27 24.74 -16.87 -1.87
C SER A 27 24.22 -15.43 -1.95
N GLY A 28 24.64 -14.57 -1.01
CA GLY A 28 24.31 -13.14 -1.03
C GLY A 28 24.74 -12.46 -2.33
N LEU A 29 25.96 -12.72 -2.79
CA LEU A 29 26.44 -12.26 -4.09
C LEU A 29 25.57 -12.72 -5.27
N ALA A 30 25.08 -13.96 -5.26
CA ALA A 30 24.20 -14.47 -6.31
C ALA A 30 22.82 -13.80 -6.28
N LEU A 31 22.28 -13.50 -5.09
CA LEU A 31 21.05 -12.73 -4.95
C LEU A 31 21.19 -11.30 -5.48
N MET A 32 22.27 -10.60 -5.10
CA MET A 32 22.62 -9.26 -5.58
C MET A 32 22.74 -9.21 -7.11
N GLU A 33 23.33 -10.23 -7.71
CA GLU A 33 23.46 -10.35 -9.16
C GLU A 33 22.10 -10.63 -9.85
N VAL A 34 21.19 -11.38 -9.21
CA VAL A 34 19.79 -11.53 -9.70
C VAL A 34 19.02 -10.22 -9.57
N ALA A 35 19.13 -9.54 -8.44
CA ALA A 35 18.52 -8.24 -8.17
C ALA A 35 18.94 -7.20 -9.21
N ALA A 36 20.25 -7.00 -9.42
CA ALA A 36 20.80 -6.06 -10.37
C ALA A 36 20.33 -6.32 -11.82
N ARG A 37 20.35 -7.58 -12.28
CA ARG A 37 19.80 -7.94 -13.60
C ARG A 37 18.31 -7.63 -13.71
N GLY A 38 17.56 -7.89 -12.63
CA GLY A 38 16.14 -7.61 -12.54
C GLY A 38 15.84 -6.12 -12.64
N VAL A 39 16.63 -5.28 -11.95
CA VAL A 39 16.57 -3.82 -12.05
C VAL A 39 16.82 -3.39 -13.49
N VAL A 40 17.98 -3.73 -14.06
CA VAL A 40 18.34 -3.32 -15.43
C VAL A 40 17.26 -3.75 -16.43
N THR A 41 16.80 -5.00 -16.34
CA THR A 41 15.74 -5.51 -17.23
C THR A 41 14.42 -4.76 -17.05
N THR A 42 14.05 -4.45 -15.82
CA THR A 42 12.78 -3.76 -15.51
C THR A 42 12.83 -2.31 -15.97
N THR A 43 13.94 -1.61 -15.72
CA THR A 43 14.16 -0.23 -16.18
C THR A 43 14.09 -0.14 -17.70
N LEU A 44 14.81 -1.00 -18.43
CA LEU A 44 14.82 -0.99 -19.89
C LEU A 44 13.49 -1.45 -20.51
N ARG A 45 12.64 -2.17 -19.77
CA ARG A 45 11.25 -2.46 -20.19
C ARG A 45 10.30 -1.32 -19.91
N HIS A 46 10.56 -0.54 -18.86
CA HIS A 46 9.74 0.61 -18.49
C HIS A 46 9.95 1.76 -19.48
N TRP A 47 11.20 1.94 -19.93
CA TRP A 47 11.59 2.87 -20.98
C TRP A 47 12.30 2.12 -22.13
N PRO A 48 11.55 1.56 -23.10
CA PRO A 48 12.10 0.74 -24.18
C PRO A 48 13.11 1.45 -25.09
N GLU A 49 13.05 2.78 -25.20
CA GLU A 49 13.99 3.61 -25.95
C GLU A 49 15.45 3.39 -25.49
N PHE A 50 15.63 3.20 -24.19
CA PHE A 50 16.91 2.96 -23.55
C PHE A 50 17.44 1.53 -23.78
N ALA A 51 16.58 0.60 -24.20
CA ALA A 51 17.01 -0.73 -24.65
C ALA A 51 17.60 -0.73 -26.06
N ILE A 52 17.23 0.27 -26.87
CA ILE A 52 17.67 0.42 -28.27
C ILE A 52 18.93 1.28 -28.34
N THR A 53 18.91 2.42 -27.64
CA THR A 53 20.00 3.40 -27.64
C THR A 53 20.47 3.59 -26.19
N PRO A 54 21.62 3.01 -25.80
CA PRO A 54 22.20 3.24 -24.48
C PRO A 54 22.46 4.72 -24.23
N GLY A 55 22.13 5.17 -23.02
CA GLY A 55 22.30 6.56 -22.59
C GLY A 55 23.42 6.75 -21.58
N ARG A 56 23.27 7.81 -20.78
CA ARG A 56 24.14 8.20 -19.66
C ARG A 56 23.43 7.92 -18.35
N ALA A 57 24.05 7.12 -17.48
CA ALA A 57 23.51 6.78 -16.18
C ALA A 57 24.41 7.27 -15.04
N ALA A 58 23.81 7.86 -14.01
CA ALA A 58 24.45 8.07 -12.71
C ALA A 58 23.96 7.03 -11.71
N ILE A 59 24.86 6.39 -10.97
CA ILE A 59 24.51 5.43 -9.91
C ILE A 59 24.97 5.99 -8.56
N LEU A 60 24.03 6.19 -7.64
CA LEU A 60 24.29 6.68 -6.28
C LEU A 60 24.39 5.49 -5.33
N CYS A 61 25.59 5.09 -4.94
CA CYS A 61 25.85 3.89 -4.16
C CYS A 61 26.10 4.20 -2.67
N GLY A 62 25.31 3.59 -1.80
CA GLY A 62 25.56 3.64 -0.35
C GLY A 62 26.60 2.62 0.13
N PRO A 63 26.83 2.55 1.46
CA PRO A 63 27.83 1.66 2.03
C PRO A 63 27.31 0.23 2.24
N GLY A 64 26.00 0.00 2.15
CA GLY A 64 25.34 -1.28 2.44
C GLY A 64 25.15 -2.18 1.21
N ASN A 65 24.29 -3.20 1.37
CA ASN A 65 23.93 -4.11 0.28
C ASN A 65 23.24 -3.40 -0.89
N ASN A 66 22.40 -2.39 -0.63
CA ASN A 66 21.76 -1.60 -1.70
C ASN A 66 22.81 -0.94 -2.60
N GLY A 67 23.89 -0.39 -2.02
CA GLY A 67 25.01 0.13 -2.81
C GLY A 67 25.75 -0.96 -3.57
N GLY A 68 25.84 -2.18 -3.01
CA GLY A 68 26.30 -3.38 -3.71
C GLY A 68 25.49 -3.70 -4.96
N ASP A 69 24.15 -3.64 -4.87
CA ASP A 69 23.25 -3.75 -6.03
C ASP A 69 23.55 -2.64 -7.05
N GLY A 70 23.76 -1.41 -6.59
CA GLY A 70 24.18 -0.27 -7.42
C GLY A 70 25.44 -0.53 -8.23
N TYR A 71 26.51 -1.03 -7.60
CA TYR A 71 27.74 -1.38 -8.33
C TYR A 71 27.53 -2.52 -9.34
N ALA A 72 26.70 -3.52 -9.01
CA ALA A 72 26.35 -4.58 -9.95
C ALA A 72 25.53 -4.05 -11.14
N ILE A 73 24.56 -3.16 -10.90
CA ILE A 73 23.78 -2.46 -11.94
C ILE A 73 24.73 -1.66 -12.84
N ALA A 74 25.69 -0.93 -12.27
CA ALA A 74 26.67 -0.14 -13.01
C ALA A 74 27.42 -1.00 -14.03
N ARG A 75 27.96 -2.15 -13.59
CA ARG A 75 28.65 -3.10 -14.46
C ARG A 75 27.74 -3.64 -15.56
N LEU A 76 26.51 -4.03 -15.22
CA LEU A 76 25.56 -4.59 -16.19
C LEU A 76 25.09 -3.57 -17.24
N LEU A 77 24.98 -2.28 -16.88
CA LEU A 77 24.69 -1.20 -17.83
C LEU A 77 25.91 -0.91 -18.71
N PHE A 78 27.10 -0.88 -18.13
CA PHE A 78 28.35 -0.70 -18.86
C PHE A 78 28.55 -1.79 -19.92
N ASP A 79 28.31 -3.07 -19.57
CA ASP A 79 28.34 -4.20 -20.50
C ASP A 79 27.31 -4.07 -21.64
N LYS A 80 26.26 -3.26 -21.45
CA LYS A 80 25.24 -2.92 -22.45
C LYS A 80 25.55 -1.66 -23.25
N GLY A 81 26.74 -1.07 -23.07
CA GLY A 81 27.20 0.11 -23.81
C GLY A 81 26.76 1.45 -23.23
N TRP A 82 26.25 1.50 -22.00
CA TRP A 82 25.92 2.75 -21.31
C TRP A 82 27.17 3.50 -20.89
N GLN A 83 27.10 4.83 -20.90
CA GLN A 83 28.06 5.68 -20.20
C GLN A 83 27.63 5.75 -18.73
N VAL A 84 28.38 5.14 -17.83
CA VAL A 84 27.99 5.01 -16.41
C VAL A 84 28.96 5.76 -15.51
N THR A 85 28.43 6.64 -14.68
CA THR A 85 29.19 7.36 -13.63
C THR A 85 28.69 6.91 -12.26
N VAL A 86 29.60 6.48 -11.39
CA VAL A 86 29.25 6.03 -10.03
C VAL A 86 29.69 7.05 -8.99
N TYR A 87 28.77 7.39 -8.09
CA TYR A 87 28.98 8.28 -6.95
C TYR A 87 28.71 7.50 -5.66
N ALA A 88 29.58 7.59 -4.66
CA ALA A 88 29.45 6.78 -3.44
C ALA A 88 29.78 7.54 -2.14
N THR A 89 29.08 7.20 -1.05
CA THR A 89 29.27 7.80 0.29
C THR A 89 30.51 7.26 1.05
N GLY A 90 31.50 6.71 0.33
CA GLY A 90 32.71 6.09 0.91
C GLY A 90 32.85 4.59 0.65
N ALA A 91 33.55 3.88 1.54
CA ALA A 91 33.88 2.46 1.38
C ALA A 91 32.67 1.54 1.68
N SER A 92 32.48 0.50 0.88
CA SER A 92 31.46 -0.52 1.12
C SER A 92 31.70 -1.29 2.42
N GLY A 93 30.67 -1.39 3.24
CA GLY A 93 30.70 -2.05 4.55
C GLY A 93 30.47 -3.56 4.51
N THR A 94 29.66 -4.06 3.57
CA THR A 94 29.28 -5.48 3.51
C THR A 94 30.18 -6.30 2.57
N PRO A 95 30.39 -7.62 2.81
CA PRO A 95 31.24 -8.45 1.96
C PRO A 95 30.81 -8.46 0.49
N ASP A 96 29.53 -8.65 0.20
CA ASP A 96 29.01 -8.70 -1.17
C ASP A 96 29.12 -7.35 -1.88
N ALA A 97 28.86 -6.25 -1.18
CA ALA A 97 29.02 -4.91 -1.74
C ALA A 97 30.50 -4.58 -2.06
N LYS A 98 31.45 -5.08 -1.25
CA LYS A 98 32.89 -4.93 -1.54
C LYS A 98 33.28 -5.63 -2.83
N VAL A 99 32.76 -6.84 -3.07
CA VAL A 99 33.03 -7.60 -4.31
C VAL A 99 32.58 -6.81 -5.53
N ASN A 100 31.33 -6.33 -5.55
CA ASN A 100 30.83 -5.55 -6.69
C ASN A 100 31.49 -4.17 -6.82
N ARG A 101 31.83 -3.51 -5.71
CA ARG A 101 32.60 -2.26 -5.74
C ARG A 101 33.98 -2.47 -6.38
N SER A 102 34.70 -3.51 -5.98
CA SER A 102 36.00 -3.86 -6.57
C SER A 102 35.87 -4.17 -8.05
N ALA A 103 34.88 -4.97 -8.45
CA ALA A 103 34.61 -5.27 -9.85
C ALA A 103 34.33 -4.01 -10.68
N TRP A 104 33.60 -3.03 -10.13
CA TRP A 104 33.40 -1.75 -10.80
C TRP A 104 34.68 -0.92 -10.89
N SER A 105 35.49 -0.88 -9.82
CA SER A 105 36.78 -0.15 -9.81
C SER A 105 37.78 -0.66 -10.85
N GLU A 106 37.65 -1.89 -11.33
CA GLU A 106 38.46 -2.42 -12.43
C GLU A 106 38.01 -1.89 -13.81
N LEU A 107 36.78 -1.38 -13.92
CA LEU A 107 36.19 -0.89 -15.17
C LEU A 107 36.23 0.65 -15.27
N SER A 108 35.99 1.36 -14.16
CA SER A 108 35.92 2.81 -14.13
C SER A 108 36.12 3.38 -12.72
N ASP A 109 36.39 4.68 -12.63
CA ASP A 109 36.51 5.41 -11.37
C ASP A 109 35.19 5.42 -10.57
N ILE A 110 35.33 5.59 -9.25
CA ILE A 110 34.24 5.87 -8.32
C ILE A 110 34.47 7.27 -7.78
N HIS A 111 33.47 8.14 -7.92
CA HIS A 111 33.51 9.49 -7.38
C HIS A 111 32.88 9.54 -5.99
N ASP A 112 33.33 10.48 -5.16
CA ASP A 112 32.66 10.77 -3.89
C ASP A 112 31.26 11.34 -4.15
N LEU A 113 30.27 10.97 -3.32
CA LEU A 113 28.88 11.43 -3.49
C LEU A 113 28.77 12.96 -3.47
N GLU A 114 29.64 13.65 -2.74
CA GLU A 114 29.71 15.11 -2.67
C GLU A 114 29.99 15.75 -4.05
N ARG A 115 30.53 14.99 -5.00
CA ARG A 115 30.77 15.43 -6.39
C ARG A 115 29.57 15.20 -7.32
N PHE A 116 28.49 14.59 -6.84
CA PHE A 116 27.27 14.49 -7.62
C PHE A 116 26.74 15.91 -7.93
N PRO A 117 26.25 16.21 -9.15
CA PRO A 117 25.97 17.59 -9.52
C PRO A 117 24.89 18.25 -8.67
N THR A 118 25.06 19.54 -8.41
CA THR A 118 24.11 20.39 -7.68
C THR A 118 23.34 21.35 -8.58
N ASP A 119 23.56 21.32 -9.90
CA ASP A 119 22.83 22.15 -10.85
C ASP A 119 22.04 21.31 -11.85
N GLN A 120 20.92 21.87 -12.31
CA GLN A 120 19.99 21.16 -13.19
C GLN A 120 20.59 20.89 -14.58
N SER A 121 21.51 21.75 -15.05
CA SER A 121 22.14 21.61 -16.38
C SER A 121 23.05 20.38 -16.46
N ASP A 122 23.84 20.13 -15.43
CA ASP A 122 24.72 18.98 -15.35
C ASP A 122 23.92 17.70 -15.09
N LEU A 123 22.82 17.79 -14.32
CA LEU A 123 21.90 16.67 -14.13
C LEU A 123 21.15 16.28 -15.41
N ALA A 124 20.81 17.25 -16.26
CA ALA A 124 20.22 17.00 -17.57
C ALA A 124 21.16 16.28 -18.55
N ALA A 125 22.45 16.14 -18.21
CA ALA A 125 23.37 15.30 -18.97
C ALA A 125 23.19 13.79 -18.68
N PHE A 126 22.41 13.41 -17.67
CA PHE A 126 22.06 12.03 -17.40
C PHE A 126 20.65 11.72 -17.91
N ASP A 127 20.50 10.56 -18.52
CA ASP A 127 19.20 10.04 -18.91
C ASP A 127 18.51 9.35 -17.73
N ILE A 128 19.28 8.65 -16.89
CA ILE A 128 18.79 7.93 -15.70
C ILE A 128 19.73 8.13 -14.51
N VAL A 129 19.15 8.41 -13.33
CA VAL A 129 19.81 8.35 -12.04
C VAL A 129 19.26 7.16 -11.26
N PHE A 130 20.13 6.26 -10.82
CA PHE A 130 19.78 5.13 -9.96
C PHE A 130 20.11 5.47 -8.51
N ASP A 131 19.08 5.47 -7.66
CA ASP A 131 19.21 5.62 -6.22
C ASP A 131 19.40 4.25 -5.56
N ALA A 132 20.65 3.96 -5.21
CA ALA A 132 21.08 2.77 -4.51
C ALA A 132 21.77 3.14 -3.17
N LEU A 133 21.40 4.28 -2.58
CA LEU A 133 22.03 4.78 -1.35
C LEU A 133 21.58 3.96 -0.14
N LEU A 134 20.28 3.78 0.05
CA LEU A 134 19.69 3.10 1.20
C LEU A 134 18.47 2.29 0.78
N GLY A 135 18.48 1.00 1.11
CA GLY A 135 17.33 0.12 0.91
C GLY A 135 16.48 -0.02 2.18
N ASN A 136 15.78 -1.15 2.29
CA ASN A 136 14.84 -1.45 3.38
C ASN A 136 15.44 -1.47 4.81
N GLY A 137 16.76 -1.41 4.95
CA GLY A 137 17.46 -1.43 6.24
C GLY A 137 17.46 -0.09 7.01
N LEU A 138 16.90 0.98 6.43
CA LEU A 138 16.89 2.31 7.05
C LEU A 138 15.93 2.38 8.25
N THR A 139 16.46 2.67 9.43
CA THR A 139 15.67 2.81 10.68
C THR A 139 15.81 4.18 11.36
N ARG A 140 16.65 5.06 10.81
CA ARG A 140 16.93 6.40 11.37
C ARG A 140 16.92 7.44 10.26
N PRO A 141 16.71 8.73 10.59
CA PRO A 141 16.89 9.82 9.65
C PRO A 141 18.23 9.69 8.92
N PHE A 142 18.19 9.81 7.60
CA PHE A 142 19.38 9.87 6.76
C PHE A 142 19.77 11.33 6.59
N GLU A 143 21.03 11.67 6.90
CA GLU A 143 21.56 12.99 6.59
C GLU A 143 21.57 13.17 5.07
N ARG A 144 20.70 14.06 4.60
CA ARG A 144 20.50 14.35 3.20
C ARG A 144 21.80 14.94 2.61
N TYR A 145 22.14 14.55 1.39
CA TYR A 145 23.10 15.29 0.57
C TYR A 145 22.39 16.52 -0.01
N GLY A 146 21.94 17.41 0.88
CA GLY A 146 20.75 18.25 0.68
C GLY A 146 20.75 19.09 -0.59
N ALA A 147 21.90 19.61 -1.02
CA ALA A 147 22.01 20.41 -2.24
C ALA A 147 21.80 19.55 -3.51
N GLN A 148 22.43 18.38 -3.61
CA GLN A 148 22.27 17.55 -4.81
C GLN A 148 20.91 16.84 -4.83
N GLN A 149 20.33 16.54 -3.66
CA GLN A 149 18.97 15.98 -3.59
C GLN A 149 17.93 16.99 -4.06
N ALA A 150 18.02 18.24 -3.61
CA ALA A 150 17.16 19.33 -4.06
C ALA A 150 17.34 19.57 -5.57
N ALA A 151 18.58 19.60 -6.05
CA ALA A 151 18.87 19.76 -7.48
C ALA A 151 18.27 18.63 -8.33
N LEU A 152 18.34 17.38 -7.86
CA LEU A 152 17.72 16.24 -8.53
C LEU A 152 16.19 16.37 -8.56
N ALA A 153 15.56 16.68 -7.42
CA ALA A 153 14.12 16.87 -7.34
C ALA A 153 13.64 18.00 -8.27
N GLU A 154 14.38 19.11 -8.35
CA GLU A 154 14.07 20.19 -9.29
C GLU A 154 14.28 19.78 -10.75
N ALA A 155 15.39 19.09 -11.05
CA ALA A 155 15.70 18.65 -12.41
C ALA A 155 14.61 17.71 -12.96
N GLN A 156 14.04 16.84 -12.13
CA GLN A 156 12.94 15.93 -12.51
C GLN A 156 11.64 16.64 -12.93
N LEU A 157 11.45 17.91 -12.55
CA LEU A 157 10.30 18.70 -13.00
C LEU A 157 10.43 19.16 -14.46
N SER A 158 11.62 19.06 -15.04
CA SER A 158 11.90 19.39 -16.43
C SER A 158 11.70 18.17 -17.34
N ASP A 159 11.14 18.38 -18.54
CA ASP A 159 11.04 17.34 -19.57
C ASP A 159 12.42 16.80 -20.00
N LEU A 160 13.47 17.59 -19.79
CA LEU A 160 14.87 17.23 -20.06
C LEU A 160 15.61 16.69 -18.84
N GLY A 161 14.92 16.52 -17.71
CA GLY A 161 15.50 15.97 -16.48
C GLY A 161 15.75 14.46 -16.56
N PRO A 162 16.67 13.93 -15.73
CA PRO A 162 16.90 12.50 -15.66
C PRO A 162 15.69 11.78 -15.07
N ARG A 163 15.47 10.53 -15.51
CA ARG A 163 14.55 9.62 -14.83
C ARG A 163 15.21 9.07 -13.57
N VAL A 164 14.48 8.96 -12.46
CA VAL A 164 15.00 8.40 -11.22
C VAL A 164 14.47 6.99 -10.99
N VAL A 165 15.40 6.06 -10.76
CA VAL A 165 15.10 4.66 -10.43
C VAL A 165 15.58 4.37 -9.02
N ALA A 166 14.66 4.11 -8.09
CA ALA A 166 15.02 3.67 -6.74
C ALA A 166 15.19 2.15 -6.67
N ILE A 167 16.27 1.71 -6.02
CA ILE A 167 16.58 0.30 -5.77
C ILE A 167 16.07 -0.08 -4.39
N ASP A 168 15.23 -1.11 -4.36
CA ASP A 168 14.48 -1.59 -3.20
C ASP A 168 13.42 -0.58 -2.70
N VAL A 169 13.85 0.57 -2.18
CA VAL A 169 13.00 1.68 -1.74
C VAL A 169 13.71 3.01 -2.02
N PRO A 170 12.99 4.13 -2.27
CA PRO A 170 13.62 5.45 -2.33
C PRO A 170 14.37 5.78 -1.04
N SER A 171 15.62 6.21 -1.15
CA SER A 171 16.47 6.48 0.00
C SER A 171 15.90 7.60 0.86
N GLY A 172 15.74 7.30 2.15
CA GLY A 172 15.07 8.17 3.11
C GLY A 172 13.66 7.69 3.49
N LEU A 173 13.02 6.86 2.65
CA LEU A 173 11.74 6.23 2.96
C LEU A 173 11.92 5.06 3.93
N CYS A 174 11.12 5.02 4.99
CA CYS A 174 11.04 3.86 5.86
C CYS A 174 10.19 2.76 5.20
N ALA A 175 10.81 1.62 4.90
CA ALA A 175 10.16 0.49 4.24
C ALA A 175 8.98 -0.13 5.02
N ASP A 176 8.88 0.10 6.34
CA ASP A 176 7.83 -0.46 7.18
C ASP A 176 6.70 0.55 7.49
N SER A 177 7.00 1.85 7.61
CA SER A 177 6.00 2.87 7.93
C SER A 177 5.51 3.67 6.73
N GLY A 178 6.30 3.72 5.65
CA GLY A 178 6.03 4.58 4.49
C GLY A 178 6.30 6.06 4.74
N ARG A 179 6.86 6.43 5.89
CA ARG A 179 7.25 7.81 6.18
C ARG A 179 8.66 8.10 5.68
N VAL A 180 8.89 9.27 5.13
CA VAL A 180 10.25 9.78 4.89
C VAL A 180 10.85 10.21 6.23
N LEU A 181 11.93 9.55 6.65
CA LEU A 181 12.56 9.78 7.95
C LEU A 181 13.37 11.08 7.95
N GLY A 182 13.19 11.91 8.98
CA GLY A 182 13.86 13.22 9.09
C GLY A 182 13.22 14.31 8.23
N ALA A 183 11.99 14.11 7.75
CA ALA A 183 11.21 15.11 7.04
C ALA A 183 10.28 15.95 7.94
N ASP A 184 10.62 16.12 9.23
CA ASP A 184 9.78 16.82 10.22
C ASP A 184 9.57 18.30 9.82
N GLY A 185 8.54 18.56 9.01
CA GLY A 185 8.25 19.89 8.43
C GLY A 185 9.15 20.30 7.25
N ALA A 186 10.13 19.49 6.86
CA ALA A 186 10.84 19.67 5.59
C ALA A 186 9.90 19.24 4.45
N ASN A 187 9.85 20.00 3.36
CA ASN A 187 8.97 19.66 2.25
C ASN A 187 9.29 18.25 1.77
N LEU A 188 8.27 17.39 1.63
CA LEU A 188 8.38 16.09 0.94
C LEU A 188 9.02 16.26 -0.46
N ARG A 189 8.95 17.47 -1.01
CA ARG A 189 9.65 17.92 -2.22
C ARG A 189 11.17 17.73 -2.17
N ASP A 190 11.77 17.79 -0.99
CA ASP A 190 13.21 17.66 -0.80
C ASP A 190 13.61 16.19 -0.56
N SER A 191 12.69 15.24 -0.74
CA SER A 191 12.96 13.79 -0.71
C SER A 191 13.24 13.26 -2.13
N ILE A 192 13.75 12.03 -2.25
CA ILE A 192 13.92 11.41 -3.58
C ILE A 192 12.54 10.95 -4.04
N HIS A 193 12.09 11.45 -5.20
CA HIS A 193 10.90 10.96 -5.89
C HIS A 193 11.36 10.06 -7.03
N ALA A 194 11.08 8.77 -6.96
CA ALA A 194 11.39 7.84 -8.02
C ALA A 194 10.29 7.87 -9.10
N ASP A 195 10.69 7.89 -10.37
CA ASP A 195 9.77 7.57 -11.47
C ASP A 195 9.41 6.07 -11.46
N LEU A 196 10.40 5.24 -11.08
CA LEU A 196 10.30 3.79 -10.98
C LEU A 196 11.04 3.29 -9.72
N THR A 197 10.34 2.59 -8.84
CA THR A 197 10.96 1.81 -7.76
C THR A 197 10.98 0.33 -8.15
N VAL A 198 12.15 -0.29 -8.13
CA VAL A 198 12.31 -1.73 -8.33
C VAL A 198 12.66 -2.39 -7.00
N THR A 199 11.68 -3.11 -6.44
CA THR A 199 11.83 -3.86 -5.18
C THR A 199 11.87 -5.36 -5.43
N PHE A 200 12.21 -6.14 -4.40
CA PHE A 200 12.59 -7.53 -4.53
C PHE A 200 11.64 -8.48 -3.78
N GLU A 201 11.27 -9.58 -4.44
CA GLU A 201 10.37 -10.66 -3.97
C GLU A 201 8.93 -10.26 -3.64
N THR A 202 8.71 -9.23 -2.81
CA THR A 202 7.38 -8.73 -2.42
C THR A 202 7.38 -7.20 -2.28
N LEU A 203 6.20 -6.62 -2.07
CA LEU A 203 6.11 -5.22 -1.65
C LEU A 203 6.36 -5.13 -0.14
N CYS A 204 7.11 -4.13 0.29
CA CYS A 204 7.11 -3.66 1.68
C CYS A 204 5.94 -2.69 1.96
N PRO A 205 5.45 -2.56 3.21
CA PRO A 205 4.37 -1.63 3.57
C PRO A 205 4.65 -0.18 3.16
N GLY A 206 5.91 0.23 3.24
CA GLY A 206 6.35 1.57 2.92
C GLY A 206 6.15 1.96 1.45
N HIS A 207 5.92 1.01 0.54
CA HIS A 207 5.51 1.32 -0.83
C HIS A 207 4.03 1.74 -0.95
N LEU A 208 3.22 1.45 0.07
CA LEU A 208 1.76 1.50 0.02
C LEU A 208 1.16 2.47 1.04
N LEU A 209 1.93 2.89 2.04
CA LEU A 209 1.47 3.68 3.18
C LEU A 209 2.16 5.06 3.22
N ALA A 210 1.50 6.01 3.89
CA ALA A 210 2.01 7.37 4.14
C ALA A 210 2.58 8.06 2.88
N ASP A 211 3.84 8.48 2.90
CA ASP A 211 4.51 9.21 1.82
C ASP A 211 4.91 8.29 0.65
N GLY A 212 4.97 6.97 0.92
CA GLY A 212 5.41 5.92 0.01
C GLY A 212 4.79 5.97 -1.39
N PRO A 213 3.45 5.95 -1.52
CA PRO A 213 2.77 6.01 -2.82
C PRO A 213 3.14 7.22 -3.66
N GLU A 214 3.50 8.36 -3.03
CA GLU A 214 3.94 9.56 -3.73
C GLU A 214 5.39 9.40 -4.19
N VAL A 215 6.31 9.06 -3.27
CA VAL A 215 7.75 9.07 -3.55
C VAL A 215 8.25 7.85 -4.33
N CYS A 216 7.51 6.74 -4.34
CA CYS A 216 7.93 5.52 -5.04
C CYS A 216 7.58 5.50 -6.54
N GLY A 217 6.73 6.41 -7.00
CA GLY A 217 6.19 6.39 -8.36
C GLY A 217 5.66 5.01 -8.78
N THR A 218 6.12 4.52 -9.94
CA THR A 218 5.75 3.17 -10.39
C THR A 218 6.54 2.12 -9.63
N VAL A 219 5.88 1.23 -8.90
CA VAL A 219 6.57 0.10 -8.23
C VAL A 219 6.54 -1.17 -9.09
N ARG A 220 7.68 -1.86 -9.18
CA ARG A 220 7.84 -3.17 -9.82
C ARG A 220 8.56 -4.14 -8.88
N VAL A 221 7.98 -5.32 -8.72
CA VAL A 221 8.54 -6.40 -7.90
C VAL A 221 9.29 -7.38 -8.80
N VAL A 222 10.57 -7.59 -8.51
CA VAL A 222 11.44 -8.57 -9.17
C VAL A 222 11.60 -9.79 -8.27
N PRO A 223 11.28 -11.02 -8.74
CA PRO A 223 11.56 -12.24 -7.97
C PRO A 223 13.07 -12.45 -7.80
N LEU A 224 13.53 -12.77 -6.59
CA LEU A 224 14.95 -13.06 -6.33
C LEU A 224 15.36 -14.49 -6.67
N GLY A 225 14.39 -15.34 -6.99
CA GLY A 225 14.59 -16.70 -7.44
C GLY A 225 13.93 -17.73 -6.53
N ARG A 226 13.98 -18.99 -6.98
CA ARG A 226 13.18 -20.07 -6.39
C ARG A 226 13.47 -20.30 -4.91
N ALA A 227 14.74 -20.26 -4.51
CA ALA A 227 15.14 -20.47 -3.12
C ALA A 227 14.54 -19.42 -2.16
N VAL A 228 14.45 -18.16 -2.60
CA VAL A 228 13.85 -17.07 -1.81
C VAL A 228 12.33 -17.25 -1.73
N SER A 229 11.67 -17.56 -2.86
CA SER A 229 10.24 -17.82 -2.86
C SER A 229 9.84 -19.04 -2.01
N ASP A 230 10.64 -20.12 -2.06
CA ASP A 230 10.41 -21.29 -1.21
C ASP A 230 10.61 -20.94 0.27
N ALA A 231 11.66 -20.17 0.61
CA ALA A 231 11.88 -19.70 1.98
C ALA A 231 10.74 -18.82 2.49
N ARG A 232 10.19 -17.94 1.65
CA ARG A 232 9.01 -17.12 1.94
C ARG A 232 7.78 -17.97 2.22
N ASP A 233 7.51 -18.96 1.37
CA ASP A 233 6.33 -19.81 1.51
C ASP A 233 6.45 -20.70 2.77
N MET A 234 7.68 -21.09 3.16
CA MET A 234 7.95 -21.83 4.40
C MET A 234 7.90 -20.96 5.66
N LEU A 235 8.33 -19.70 5.59
CA LEU A 235 8.20 -18.70 6.66
C LEU A 235 6.74 -18.20 6.72
N SER A 236 5.82 -19.12 6.96
CA SER A 236 4.39 -18.87 7.16
C SER A 236 4.14 -18.17 8.51
N GLY A 237 4.68 -16.97 8.69
CA GLY A 237 4.27 -16.06 9.76
C GLY A 237 2.92 -15.40 9.45
N PRO A 238 2.26 -14.75 10.44
CA PRO A 238 1.06 -13.98 10.14
C PRO A 238 1.38 -12.93 9.08
N THR A 239 0.61 -12.92 8.00
CA THR A 239 0.66 -11.83 7.01
C THR A 239 0.22 -10.55 7.72
N ILE A 240 1.17 -9.68 8.04
CA ILE A 240 0.89 -8.43 8.76
C ILE A 240 0.06 -7.49 7.88
N ALA A 241 0.33 -7.50 6.57
CA ALA A 241 -0.43 -6.73 5.59
C ALA A 241 -0.55 -7.50 4.27
N ALA A 242 -1.68 -7.31 3.59
CA ALA A 242 -1.94 -7.93 2.30
C ALA A 242 -2.63 -6.94 1.37
N ARG A 243 -2.16 -6.85 0.13
CA ARG A 243 -2.80 -6.04 -0.91
C ARG A 243 -3.87 -6.88 -1.59
N ILE A 244 -5.12 -6.43 -1.51
CA ILE A 244 -6.26 -7.06 -2.19
C ILE A 244 -6.43 -6.39 -3.56
N PHE A 245 -6.12 -7.09 -4.65
CA PHE A 245 -6.16 -6.53 -6.01
C PHE A 245 -7.56 -6.50 -6.61
N SER A 246 -8.32 -7.56 -6.36
CA SER A 246 -9.66 -7.71 -6.92
C SER A 246 -10.42 -8.74 -6.10
N PRO A 247 -11.71 -8.51 -5.81
CA PRO A 247 -12.55 -9.60 -5.34
C PRO A 247 -12.52 -10.72 -6.38
N LYS A 248 -12.61 -11.97 -5.94
CA LYS A 248 -12.85 -13.09 -6.87
C LYS A 248 -14.20 -12.85 -7.54
N LEU A 249 -14.20 -12.33 -8.77
CA LEU A 249 -15.42 -11.96 -9.51
C LEU A 249 -16.40 -13.14 -9.63
N GLU A 250 -15.87 -14.35 -9.58
CA GLU A 250 -16.63 -15.61 -9.48
C GLU A 250 -17.64 -15.60 -8.31
N ASN A 251 -17.26 -15.03 -7.17
CA ASN A 251 -18.12 -14.90 -5.99
C ASN A 251 -19.27 -13.88 -6.20
N LEU A 252 -19.14 -12.99 -7.18
CA LEU A 252 -20.16 -11.99 -7.54
C LEU A 252 -21.04 -12.46 -8.70
N ARG A 253 -20.73 -13.60 -9.35
CA ARG A 253 -21.51 -14.10 -10.47
C ARG A 253 -22.85 -14.65 -9.99
N LYS A 254 -23.92 -14.28 -10.71
CA LYS A 254 -25.24 -14.86 -10.48
C LYS A 254 -25.32 -16.24 -11.13
N SER A 255 -25.61 -17.26 -10.32
CA SER A 255 -25.83 -18.62 -10.85
C SER A 255 -27.17 -18.68 -11.61
N PRO A 256 -27.28 -19.43 -12.74
CA PRO A 256 -28.53 -19.57 -13.49
C PRO A 256 -29.70 -20.10 -12.66
N ASN A 257 -29.40 -20.89 -11.62
CA ASN A 257 -30.40 -21.47 -10.72
C ASN A 257 -30.61 -20.66 -9.43
N ALA A 258 -29.99 -19.48 -9.31
CA ALA A 258 -30.07 -18.67 -8.11
C ALA A 258 -31.25 -17.68 -8.21
N HIS A 259 -32.02 -17.59 -7.12
CA HIS A 259 -33.09 -16.59 -6.99
C HIS A 259 -32.58 -15.36 -6.25
N LYS A 260 -33.43 -14.32 -6.14
CA LYS A 260 -33.04 -13.07 -5.46
C LYS A 260 -32.50 -13.30 -4.04
N TYR A 261 -33.08 -14.23 -3.28
CA TYR A 261 -32.60 -14.52 -1.92
C TYR A 261 -31.29 -15.32 -1.85
N SER A 262 -30.88 -15.97 -2.97
CA SER A 262 -29.59 -16.65 -3.07
C SER A 262 -28.41 -15.68 -3.07
N HIS A 263 -28.65 -14.39 -3.34
CA HIS A 263 -27.64 -13.32 -3.37
C HIS A 263 -27.72 -12.41 -2.14
N GLY A 264 -28.34 -12.90 -1.06
CA GLY A 264 -28.49 -12.19 0.21
C GLY A 264 -29.51 -11.05 0.17
N HIS A 265 -29.94 -10.66 1.37
CA HIS A 265 -30.76 -9.48 1.60
C HIS A 265 -30.00 -8.56 2.57
N VAL A 266 -29.73 -7.34 2.13
CA VAL A 266 -29.03 -6.33 2.93
C VAL A 266 -30.06 -5.42 3.63
N ALA A 267 -29.93 -5.25 4.94
CA ALA A 267 -30.60 -4.19 5.68
C ALA A 267 -29.68 -2.96 5.73
N VAL A 268 -30.19 -1.78 5.37
CA VAL A 268 -29.47 -0.52 5.53
C VAL A 268 -30.27 0.38 6.45
N LEU A 269 -29.72 0.70 7.61
CA LEU A 269 -30.38 1.50 8.62
C LEU A 269 -30.03 2.97 8.41
N THR A 270 -31.04 3.84 8.40
CA THR A 270 -30.90 5.29 8.28
C THR A 270 -31.30 5.98 9.57
N GLY A 271 -30.75 7.16 9.83
CA GLY A 271 -31.25 8.07 10.86
C GLY A 271 -32.51 8.82 10.41
N GLY A 272 -32.88 9.81 11.23
CA GLY A 272 -34.10 10.63 11.08
C GLY A 272 -34.11 11.57 9.87
N LEU A 273 -35.19 12.34 9.78
CA LEU A 273 -35.45 13.28 8.69
C LEU A 273 -34.25 14.20 8.41
N GLY A 274 -33.96 14.45 7.13
CA GLY A 274 -32.87 15.29 6.66
C GLY A 274 -31.50 14.62 6.58
N ARG A 275 -31.36 13.37 7.02
CA ARG A 275 -30.08 12.62 7.06
C ARG A 275 -30.09 11.33 6.24
N THR A 276 -31.13 11.11 5.42
CA THR A 276 -31.35 9.80 4.77
C THR A 276 -30.46 9.54 3.54
N GLY A 277 -29.81 10.59 3.02
CA GLY A 277 -29.05 10.52 1.77
C GLY A 277 -27.92 9.50 1.79
N ALA A 278 -27.15 9.44 2.87
CA ALA A 278 -25.99 8.56 2.97
C ALA A 278 -26.41 7.07 3.00
N ALA A 279 -27.39 6.71 3.83
CA ALA A 279 -27.96 5.36 3.86
C ALA A 279 -28.55 4.95 2.49
N ARG A 280 -29.23 5.85 1.78
CA ARG A 280 -29.74 5.58 0.43
C ARG A 280 -28.63 5.32 -0.59
N LEU A 281 -27.51 6.04 -0.50
CA LEU A 281 -26.34 5.78 -1.34
C LEU A 281 -25.76 4.39 -1.05
N SER A 282 -25.64 4.00 0.22
CA SER A 282 -25.19 2.66 0.62
C SER A 282 -26.12 1.56 0.12
N ALA A 283 -27.44 1.74 0.23
CA ALA A 283 -28.43 0.80 -0.29
C ALA A 283 -28.32 0.62 -1.81
N ARG A 284 -28.18 1.71 -2.56
CA ARG A 284 -27.99 1.67 -4.00
C ARG A 284 -26.67 0.99 -4.38
N ALA A 285 -25.59 1.25 -3.64
CA ALA A 285 -24.30 0.58 -3.85
C ALA A 285 -24.42 -0.93 -3.68
N ALA A 286 -25.11 -1.40 -2.62
CA ALA A 286 -25.35 -2.83 -2.38
C ALA A 286 -26.11 -3.50 -3.54
N LEU A 287 -27.14 -2.84 -4.10
CA LEU A 287 -27.83 -3.36 -5.30
C LEU A 287 -26.90 -3.43 -6.51
N ARG A 288 -26.09 -2.40 -6.74
CA ARG A 288 -25.15 -2.35 -7.87
C ARG A 288 -24.04 -3.38 -7.79
N THR A 289 -23.62 -3.77 -6.59
CA THR A 289 -22.58 -4.80 -6.38
C THR A 289 -23.12 -6.23 -6.45
N GLY A 290 -24.45 -6.41 -6.51
CA GLY A 290 -25.09 -7.69 -6.80
C GLY A 290 -25.99 -8.26 -5.71
N ALA A 291 -26.26 -7.50 -4.63
CA ALA A 291 -27.23 -7.92 -3.61
C ALA A 291 -28.58 -8.23 -4.27
N GLY A 292 -29.20 -9.33 -3.83
CA GLY A 292 -30.46 -9.77 -4.43
C GLY A 292 -31.68 -9.00 -3.96
N ALA A 293 -31.61 -8.43 -2.75
CA ALA A 293 -32.60 -7.52 -2.21
C ALA A 293 -31.95 -6.55 -1.21
N VAL A 294 -32.50 -5.35 -1.10
CA VAL A 294 -32.08 -4.34 -0.12
C VAL A 294 -33.32 -3.74 0.53
N THR A 295 -33.29 -3.61 1.85
CA THR A 295 -34.30 -2.88 2.63
C THR A 295 -33.65 -1.70 3.33
N LEU A 296 -34.20 -0.51 3.12
CA LEU A 296 -33.94 0.66 3.94
C LEU A 296 -34.84 0.63 5.17
N ALA A 297 -34.22 0.50 6.34
CA ALA A 297 -34.85 0.55 7.65
C ALA A 297 -34.75 1.98 8.18
N ALA A 298 -35.89 2.68 8.26
CA ALA A 298 -35.94 4.10 8.59
C ALA A 298 -36.87 4.36 9.79
N PRO A 299 -36.57 5.37 10.63
CA PRO A 299 -37.52 5.85 11.62
C PRO A 299 -38.77 6.45 10.95
N PRO A 300 -39.90 6.55 11.68
CA PRO A 300 -41.17 7.02 11.12
C PRO A 300 -41.08 8.41 10.44
N ASP A 301 -40.30 9.33 11.01
CA ASP A 301 -40.13 10.70 10.52
C ASP A 301 -39.36 10.79 9.19
N ALA A 302 -38.45 9.84 8.94
CA ALA A 302 -37.65 9.76 7.72
C ALA A 302 -38.35 9.02 6.56
N MET A 303 -39.47 8.33 6.83
CA MET A 303 -40.05 7.38 5.88
C MET A 303 -40.48 8.02 4.55
N THR A 304 -41.12 9.20 4.60
CA THR A 304 -41.54 9.91 3.39
C THR A 304 -40.34 10.36 2.56
N GLU A 305 -39.30 10.91 3.20
CA GLU A 305 -38.08 11.33 2.53
C GLU A 305 -37.37 10.15 1.84
N VAL A 306 -37.32 8.98 2.49
CA VAL A 306 -36.78 7.76 1.88
C VAL A 306 -37.64 7.31 0.70
N ALA A 307 -38.95 7.20 0.89
CA ALA A 307 -39.88 6.65 -0.09
C ALA A 307 -39.97 7.48 -1.38
N CYS A 308 -39.84 8.80 -1.31
CA CYS A 308 -39.91 9.70 -2.48
C CYS A 308 -38.75 9.54 -3.49
N HIS A 309 -37.81 8.65 -3.21
CA HIS A 309 -36.42 8.87 -3.58
C HIS A 309 -35.66 7.56 -3.84
N ILE A 310 -36.38 6.45 -3.76
CA ILE A 310 -35.92 5.10 -4.03
C ILE A 310 -36.85 4.47 -5.08
N THR A 311 -36.44 3.37 -5.68
CA THR A 311 -37.27 2.71 -6.72
C THR A 311 -37.25 1.20 -6.58
N SER A 312 -36.08 0.61 -6.29
CA SER A 312 -35.90 -0.85 -6.24
C SER A 312 -35.72 -1.36 -4.80
N GLU A 313 -35.32 -0.46 -3.90
CA GLU A 313 -35.15 -0.71 -2.49
C GLU A 313 -36.52 -0.88 -1.81
N MET A 314 -36.62 -1.86 -0.91
CA MET A 314 -37.78 -1.96 -0.02
C MET A 314 -37.61 -1.01 1.16
N VAL A 315 -38.70 -0.67 1.84
CA VAL A 315 -38.67 0.13 3.07
C VAL A 315 -39.31 -0.59 4.24
N ARG A 316 -38.76 -0.36 5.43
CA ARG A 316 -39.34 -0.81 6.70
C ARG A 316 -39.24 0.32 7.72
N VAL A 317 -40.34 0.57 8.43
CA VAL A 317 -40.32 1.45 9.59
C VAL A 317 -39.65 0.71 10.74
N ILE A 318 -38.64 1.32 11.35
CA ILE A 318 -37.98 0.86 12.57
C ILE A 318 -37.99 2.01 13.55
N ASP A 319 -38.85 1.96 14.56
CA ASP A 319 -38.94 2.99 15.59
C ASP A 319 -38.13 2.60 16.85
N SER A 320 -38.03 1.30 17.10
CA SER A 320 -37.43 0.72 18.31
C SER A 320 -36.44 -0.43 18.03
N PRO A 321 -35.58 -0.78 19.00
CA PRO A 321 -34.76 -2.00 18.96
C PRO A 321 -35.58 -3.29 18.75
N GLN A 322 -36.80 -3.33 19.26
CA GLN A 322 -37.71 -4.48 19.11
C GLN A 322 -38.20 -4.62 17.68
N ASP A 323 -38.49 -3.51 16.99
CA ASP A 323 -38.84 -3.52 15.56
C ASP A 323 -37.69 -4.06 14.72
N LEU A 324 -36.46 -3.63 15.03
CA LEU A 324 -35.25 -4.11 14.35
C LEU A 324 -35.06 -5.61 14.58
N SER A 325 -35.17 -6.06 15.83
CA SER A 325 -35.04 -7.47 16.19
C SER A 325 -36.09 -8.33 15.49
N ALA A 326 -37.33 -7.84 15.40
CA ALA A 326 -38.40 -8.51 14.67
C ALA A 326 -38.14 -8.58 13.16
N MET A 327 -37.60 -7.51 12.57
CA MET A 327 -37.20 -7.51 11.15
C MET A 327 -36.06 -8.51 10.89
N LEU A 328 -35.03 -8.49 11.72
CA LEU A 328 -33.85 -9.35 11.59
C LEU A 328 -34.07 -10.79 12.09
N ALA A 329 -35.26 -11.11 12.61
CA ALA A 329 -35.69 -12.49 12.85
C ALA A 329 -35.87 -13.27 11.54
N ASP A 330 -36.10 -12.56 10.42
CA ASP A 330 -36.12 -13.16 9.09
C ASP A 330 -34.69 -13.55 8.64
N PRO A 331 -34.40 -14.86 8.46
CA PRO A 331 -33.05 -15.35 8.15
C PRO A 331 -32.54 -14.95 6.76
N ARG A 332 -33.36 -14.27 5.95
CA ARG A 332 -32.94 -13.69 4.67
C ARG A 332 -32.01 -12.50 4.87
N PHE A 333 -32.18 -11.74 5.95
CA PHE A 333 -31.25 -10.67 6.31
C PHE A 333 -29.95 -11.26 6.84
N ARG A 334 -28.92 -11.23 6.00
CA ARG A 334 -27.59 -11.78 6.32
C ARG A 334 -26.53 -10.70 6.51
N VAL A 335 -26.83 -9.50 6.03
CA VAL A 335 -25.92 -8.35 6.07
C VAL A 335 -26.70 -7.12 6.52
N ALA A 336 -26.11 -6.34 7.40
CA ALA A 336 -26.61 -5.03 7.80
C ALA A 336 -25.55 -3.95 7.60
N VAL A 337 -26.01 -2.72 7.35
CA VAL A 337 -25.19 -1.52 7.30
C VAL A 337 -25.81 -0.49 8.23
N PHE A 338 -25.02 0.08 9.13
CA PHE A 338 -25.45 1.17 10.00
C PHE A 338 -24.37 2.21 10.17
N GLY A 339 -24.80 3.47 10.34
CA GLY A 339 -23.91 4.59 10.62
C GLY A 339 -23.96 5.76 9.63
N PRO A 340 -24.06 5.54 8.30
CA PRO A 340 -24.14 6.66 7.35
C PRO A 340 -25.41 7.50 7.56
N GLY A 341 -25.26 8.65 8.23
CA GLY A 341 -26.38 9.50 8.66
C GLY A 341 -27.30 8.83 9.68
N GLY A 342 -26.78 7.88 10.46
CA GLY A 342 -27.52 7.09 11.44
C GLY A 342 -28.02 7.91 12.62
N GLY A 343 -27.27 8.95 13.03
CA GLY A 343 -27.45 9.67 14.28
C GLY A 343 -26.75 9.00 15.46
N THR A 344 -26.56 9.78 16.53
CA THR A 344 -25.75 9.41 17.69
C THR A 344 -26.51 9.54 19.02
N SER A 345 -27.86 9.56 18.98
CA SER A 345 -28.65 9.68 20.20
C SER A 345 -28.72 8.34 20.96
N PRO A 346 -29.22 8.33 22.21
CA PRO A 346 -29.40 7.09 22.99
C PRO A 346 -30.23 6.04 22.24
N ARG A 347 -31.24 6.47 21.47
CA ARG A 347 -32.05 5.57 20.64
C ARG A 347 -31.19 4.82 19.63
N GLU A 348 -30.32 5.52 18.91
CA GLU A 348 -29.43 4.94 17.91
C GLU A 348 -28.38 4.01 18.54
N ALA A 349 -27.94 4.30 19.76
CA ALA A 349 -27.10 3.40 20.53
C ALA A 349 -27.82 2.07 20.85
N GLU A 350 -29.09 2.11 21.25
CA GLU A 350 -29.91 0.92 21.50
C GLU A 350 -30.18 0.13 20.20
N ILE A 351 -30.42 0.83 19.09
CA ILE A 351 -30.56 0.24 17.75
C ILE A 351 -29.27 -0.50 17.35
N LEU A 352 -28.10 0.11 17.56
CA LEU A 352 -26.80 -0.53 17.30
C LEU A 352 -26.57 -1.74 18.20
N ALA A 353 -26.89 -1.65 19.50
CA ALA A 353 -26.80 -2.79 20.41
C ALA A 353 -27.65 -3.98 19.93
N ALA A 354 -28.92 -3.72 19.58
CA ALA A 354 -29.80 -4.75 19.04
C ALA A 354 -29.34 -5.30 17.69
N LEU A 355 -28.71 -4.48 16.85
CA LEU A 355 -28.11 -4.94 15.60
C LEU A 355 -26.95 -5.93 15.85
N LEU A 356 -26.02 -5.57 16.75
CA LEU A 356 -24.85 -6.38 17.07
C LEU A 356 -25.22 -7.71 17.73
N ASP A 357 -26.28 -7.73 18.56
CA ASP A 357 -26.80 -8.95 19.18
C ASP A 357 -27.28 -10.01 18.16
N ARG A 358 -27.65 -9.60 16.94
CA ARG A 358 -28.06 -10.53 15.88
C ARG A 358 -26.93 -11.36 15.30
N ASN A 359 -25.67 -10.98 15.50
CA ASN A 359 -24.49 -11.70 15.03
C ASN A 359 -24.55 -12.06 13.52
N ILE A 360 -25.00 -11.10 12.71
CA ILE A 360 -24.97 -11.17 11.24
C ILE A 360 -23.78 -10.34 10.71
N ALA A 361 -23.46 -10.46 9.42
CA ALA A 361 -22.40 -9.62 8.85
C ALA A 361 -22.83 -8.15 8.92
N THR A 362 -21.99 -7.29 9.49
CA THR A 362 -22.37 -5.91 9.78
C THR A 362 -21.27 -4.97 9.33
N VAL A 363 -21.62 -3.98 8.51
CA VAL A 363 -20.74 -2.87 8.14
C VAL A 363 -21.11 -1.66 8.99
N LEU A 364 -20.15 -1.17 9.76
CA LEU A 364 -20.30 -0.03 10.66
C LEU A 364 -19.44 1.12 10.15
N ASP A 365 -20.08 2.27 9.96
CA ASP A 365 -19.46 3.45 9.38
C ASP A 365 -19.87 4.71 10.16
N ALA A 366 -19.21 5.85 9.95
CA ALA A 366 -19.66 7.18 10.40
C ALA A 366 -20.25 7.25 11.84
N ASP A 367 -21.56 7.52 11.97
CA ASP A 367 -22.20 7.71 13.28
C ASP A 367 -22.18 6.43 14.14
N ALA A 368 -22.18 5.24 13.52
CA ALA A 368 -22.06 3.99 14.26
C ALA A 368 -20.66 3.85 14.90
N LEU A 369 -19.62 4.29 14.19
CA LEU A 369 -18.26 4.36 14.72
C LEU A 369 -18.16 5.40 15.84
N THR A 370 -18.86 6.52 15.71
CA THR A 370 -18.94 7.54 16.77
C THR A 370 -19.63 6.99 18.04
N LEU A 371 -20.73 6.23 17.89
CA LEU A 371 -21.39 5.54 19.01
C LEU A 371 -20.48 4.51 19.68
N LEU A 372 -19.75 3.71 18.89
CA LEU A 372 -18.78 2.75 19.40
C LEU A 372 -17.64 3.42 20.18
N ALA A 373 -17.08 4.50 19.65
CA ALA A 373 -16.01 5.24 20.32
C ALA A 373 -16.44 5.79 21.69
N GLY A 374 -17.71 6.17 21.84
CA GLY A 374 -18.28 6.70 23.08
C GLY A 374 -18.75 5.64 24.08
N SER A 375 -18.74 4.35 23.76
CA SER A 375 -19.34 3.30 24.61
C SER A 375 -18.57 1.98 24.62
N PRO A 376 -17.80 1.71 25.70
CA PRO A 376 -17.14 0.42 25.89
C PRO A 376 -18.11 -0.77 25.88
N GLU A 377 -19.36 -0.57 26.33
CA GLU A 377 -20.37 -1.63 26.31
C GLU A 377 -20.78 -1.98 24.87
N LEU A 378 -20.89 -1.00 23.97
CA LEU A 378 -21.13 -1.30 22.55
C LEU A 378 -19.92 -1.98 21.90
N GLN A 379 -18.70 -1.60 22.27
CA GLN A 379 -17.48 -2.25 21.75
C GLN A 379 -17.42 -3.74 22.11
N LYS A 380 -17.87 -4.13 23.31
CA LYS A 380 -17.93 -5.54 23.74
C LYS A 380 -18.90 -6.38 22.91
N LEU A 381 -19.85 -5.75 22.21
CA LEU A 381 -20.81 -6.44 21.33
C LEU A 381 -20.24 -6.68 19.92
N LEU A 382 -19.06 -6.13 19.59
CA LEU A 382 -18.42 -6.41 18.31
C LEU A 382 -18.05 -7.90 18.20
N HIS A 383 -18.21 -8.44 17.00
CA HIS A 383 -17.94 -9.84 16.67
C HIS A 383 -17.15 -9.95 15.36
N ASP A 384 -16.64 -11.14 15.06
CA ASP A 384 -15.76 -11.44 13.92
C ASP A 384 -16.35 -11.13 12.53
N LYS A 385 -17.67 -10.98 12.42
CA LYS A 385 -18.37 -10.56 11.19
C LYS A 385 -18.56 -9.05 11.04
N CYS A 386 -18.04 -8.24 11.95
CA CYS A 386 -18.11 -6.78 11.84
C CYS A 386 -16.98 -6.25 10.94
N VAL A 387 -17.34 -5.36 10.02
CA VAL A 387 -16.41 -4.56 9.22
C VAL A 387 -16.58 -3.11 9.63
N LEU A 388 -15.52 -2.51 10.17
CA LEU A 388 -15.50 -1.09 10.54
C LEU A 388 -14.78 -0.30 9.45
N THR A 389 -15.30 0.87 9.07
CA THR A 389 -14.75 1.68 7.97
C THR A 389 -14.31 3.10 8.41
N PRO A 390 -13.48 3.24 9.46
CA PRO A 390 -13.10 4.57 9.95
C PRO A 390 -12.20 5.31 8.97
N HIS A 391 -12.41 6.62 8.85
CA HIS A 391 -11.36 7.54 8.41
C HIS A 391 -10.39 7.86 9.58
N ASP A 392 -9.28 8.57 9.33
CA ASP A 392 -8.24 8.83 10.34
C ASP A 392 -8.78 9.41 11.65
N GLY A 393 -9.57 10.48 11.58
CA GLY A 393 -10.22 11.06 12.77
C GLY A 393 -11.22 10.15 13.49
N GLU A 394 -11.89 9.21 12.81
CA GLU A 394 -12.75 8.20 13.46
C GLU A 394 -11.92 7.12 14.12
N PHE A 395 -10.85 6.67 13.47
CA PHE A 395 -9.91 5.71 14.01
C PHE A 395 -9.26 6.22 15.29
N ALA A 396 -8.82 7.49 15.29
CA ALA A 396 -8.26 8.15 16.47
C ALA A 396 -9.21 8.18 17.67
N ARG A 397 -10.53 8.23 17.44
CA ARG A 397 -11.53 8.16 18.51
C ARG A 397 -11.79 6.74 18.97
N LEU A 398 -11.81 5.77 18.05
CA LEU A 398 -12.08 4.35 18.35
C LEU A 398 -10.91 3.68 19.06
N CYS A 399 -9.69 3.99 18.65
CA CYS A 399 -8.47 3.30 19.04
C CYS A 399 -7.37 4.30 19.45
N PRO A 400 -7.61 5.14 20.47
CA PRO A 400 -6.70 6.23 20.84
C PRO A 400 -5.30 5.77 21.25
N ASP A 401 -5.15 4.53 21.71
CA ASP A 401 -3.87 3.97 22.16
C ASP A 401 -2.92 3.60 21.01
N ILE A 402 -3.43 3.51 19.78
CA ILE A 402 -2.66 3.06 18.60
C ILE A 402 -2.77 4.02 17.40
N ALA A 403 -3.48 5.14 17.55
CA ALA A 403 -3.74 6.11 16.49
C ALA A 403 -2.65 7.17 16.35
#